data_AF-A0A3B0RD61-F1
#
_entry.id   AF-A0A3B0RD61-F1
#
_cell.length_a   1.000
_cell.length_b   1.000
_cell.length_c   1.000
_cell.angle_alpha   90.00
_cell.angle_beta   90.00
_cell.angle_gamma   90.00
#
_symmetry.space_group_name_H-M   'P 1'
#
loop_
_entity.id
_entity.type
_entity.pdbx_description
1 polymer ?
#
loop_
_entity_poly.entity_id
_entity_poly.type
_entity_poly.pdbx_seq_one_letter_code
_entity_poly.pdbx_strand_id
1 'polypeptide(L)'
;MKALVGLTIVLLTLISCASPSVPVLPVSTGKIAPKIVDELGTIADDYVKLTLAMGEKEAGYVDAYYGPPLWAAAAKTDPRSLVDLGNDIILLMERLQLQPKDDDLLIEGRKRFLTAQLEAAYTRHAMISGETFSFIEEARGLFGVTPKIRPLKEFDIILDEI
;
A
#
# COMPACT_ATOMS: atom_id res chain seq x y z
N MET A 1 -76.02 -5.73 0.57
CA MET A 1 -76.18 -4.56 -0.32
C MET A 1 -75.54 -3.37 0.39
N LYS A 2 -74.50 -2.67 -0.07
CA LYS A 2 -73.69 -2.65 -1.28
C LYS A 2 -72.25 -2.33 -0.85
N ALA A 3 -71.29 -2.86 -1.59
CA ALA A 3 -69.86 -2.68 -1.39
C ALA A 3 -69.41 -1.25 -1.70
N LEU A 4 -68.31 -0.81 -1.05
CA LEU A 4 -67.37 0.13 -1.64
C LEU A 4 -65.96 -0.21 -1.15
N VAL A 5 -65.24 -0.96 -1.99
CA VAL A 5 -63.83 -1.31 -1.80
C VAL A 5 -63.02 -0.11 -2.27
N GLY A 6 -62.43 0.62 -1.32
CA GLY A 6 -61.46 1.68 -1.60
C GLY A 6 -60.07 1.07 -1.77
N LEU A 7 -59.65 0.92 -3.03
CA LEU A 7 -58.30 0.51 -3.42
C LEU A 7 -57.34 1.70 -3.22
N THR A 8 -56.71 1.79 -2.06
CA THR A 8 -55.68 2.80 -1.80
C THR A 8 -54.35 2.34 -2.38
N ILE A 9 -53.99 2.89 -3.53
CA ILE A 9 -52.69 2.70 -4.19
C ILE A 9 -51.62 3.38 -3.33
N VAL A 10 -50.75 2.58 -2.71
CA VAL A 10 -49.55 3.08 -2.02
C VAL A 10 -48.50 3.41 -3.10
N LEU A 11 -48.28 4.71 -3.31
CA LEU A 11 -47.28 5.24 -4.22
C LEU A 11 -45.89 5.11 -3.59
N LEU A 12 -45.11 4.13 -4.05
CA LEU A 12 -43.72 3.89 -3.64
C LEU A 12 -42.81 4.97 -4.27
N THR A 13 -42.45 6.01 -3.52
CA THR A 13 -41.49 7.03 -3.98
C THR A 13 -40.07 6.48 -3.92
N LEU A 14 -39.47 6.24 -5.10
CA LEU A 14 -38.04 5.98 -5.26
C LEU A 14 -37.24 7.24 -4.93
N ILE A 15 -36.68 7.31 -3.72
CA ILE A 15 -35.68 8.32 -3.36
C ILE A 15 -34.35 7.85 -3.97
N SER A 16 -34.03 8.38 -5.14
CA SER A 16 -32.70 8.29 -5.72
C SER A 16 -31.75 9.15 -4.88
N CYS A 17 -30.85 8.52 -4.14
CA CYS A 17 -29.71 9.21 -3.54
C CYS A 17 -28.76 9.62 -4.67
N ALA A 18 -28.92 10.83 -5.18
CA ALA A 18 -27.91 11.48 -6.00
C ALA A 18 -26.69 11.76 -5.12
N SER A 19 -25.59 11.06 -5.35
CA SER A 19 -24.30 11.35 -4.71
C SER A 19 -23.89 12.79 -5.06
N PRO A 20 -23.44 13.61 -4.10
CA PRO A 20 -22.88 14.91 -4.43
C PRO A 20 -21.60 14.69 -5.24
N SER A 21 -21.52 15.34 -6.40
CA SER A 21 -20.30 15.39 -7.22
C SER A 21 -19.19 16.00 -6.40
N VAL A 22 -18.14 15.22 -6.11
CA VAL A 22 -16.91 15.72 -5.48
C VAL A 22 -16.34 16.83 -6.37
N PRO A 23 -16.09 18.04 -5.84
CA PRO A 23 -15.48 19.09 -6.62
C PRO A 23 -14.05 18.67 -6.97
N VAL A 24 -13.82 18.38 -8.24
CA VAL A 24 -12.48 18.13 -8.78
C VAL A 24 -11.72 19.45 -8.71
N LEU A 25 -10.77 19.54 -7.79
CA LEU A 25 -9.84 20.65 -7.74
C LEU A 25 -9.09 20.73 -9.09
N PRO A 26 -8.85 21.94 -9.63
CA PRO A 26 -8.10 22.07 -10.86
C PRO A 26 -6.69 21.50 -10.66
N VAL A 27 -6.38 20.42 -11.39
CA VAL A 27 -5.01 19.96 -11.56
C VAL A 27 -4.21 21.13 -12.12
N SER A 28 -3.22 21.59 -11.35
CA SER A 28 -2.24 22.55 -11.83
C SER A 28 -1.57 21.95 -13.06
N THR A 29 -1.89 22.46 -14.25
CA THR A 29 -1.18 22.13 -15.49
C THR A 29 0.17 22.84 -15.44
N GLY A 30 1.08 22.28 -14.64
CA GLY A 30 2.50 22.53 -14.76
C GLY A 30 2.92 22.21 -16.18
N LYS A 31 3.57 23.19 -16.81
CA LYS A 31 4.20 23.14 -18.14
C LYS A 31 4.74 21.74 -18.44
N ILE A 32 4.13 21.03 -19.39
CA ILE A 32 4.60 19.69 -19.82
C ILE A 32 5.90 19.90 -20.58
N ALA A 33 7.01 19.89 -19.85
CA ALA A 33 8.32 19.66 -20.41
C ALA A 33 8.34 18.24 -21.02
N PRO A 34 9.12 18.01 -22.10
CA PRO A 34 9.29 16.66 -22.65
C PRO A 34 9.69 15.71 -21.50
N LYS A 35 9.10 14.51 -21.49
CA LYS A 35 9.29 13.48 -20.46
C LYS A 35 10.77 13.06 -20.40
N ILE A 36 11.60 13.85 -19.72
CA ILE A 36 12.80 13.33 -19.09
C ILE A 36 12.28 12.22 -18.18
N VAL A 37 12.77 11.00 -18.39
CA VAL A 37 12.35 9.85 -17.59
C VAL A 37 12.69 10.19 -16.14
N ASP A 38 11.67 10.41 -15.31
CA ASP A 38 11.81 10.49 -13.86
C ASP A 38 12.18 9.07 -13.38
N GLU A 39 13.47 8.81 -13.20
CA GLU A 39 13.96 7.50 -12.76
C GLU A 39 13.39 7.14 -11.39
N LEU A 40 13.26 8.12 -10.48
CA LEU A 40 12.63 7.91 -9.18
C LEU A 40 11.14 7.53 -9.33
N GLY A 41 10.43 8.16 -10.27
CA GLY A 41 9.08 7.78 -10.64
C GLY A 41 9.00 6.36 -11.21
N THR A 42 9.98 5.96 -12.03
CA THR A 42 10.05 4.61 -12.61
C THR A 42 10.31 3.56 -11.53
N ILE A 43 11.22 3.83 -10.59
CA ILE A 43 11.46 2.97 -9.42
C ILE A 43 10.19 2.84 -8.57
N ALA A 44 9.45 3.93 -8.37
CA ALA A 44 8.19 3.90 -7.62
C ALA A 44 7.13 3.03 -8.30
N ASP A 45 6.97 3.16 -9.63
CA ASP A 45 6.05 2.33 -10.40
C ASP A 45 6.42 0.83 -10.31
N ASP A 46 7.71 0.52 -10.41
CA ASP A 46 8.21 -0.86 -10.32
C ASP A 46 8.04 -1.43 -8.91
N TYR A 47 8.26 -0.63 -7.86
CA TYR A 47 7.95 -0.99 -6.49
C TYR A 47 6.47 -1.39 -6.32
N VAL A 48 5.54 -0.59 -6.85
CA VAL A 48 4.10 -0.91 -6.74
C VAL A 48 3.76 -2.23 -7.43
N LYS A 49 4.27 -2.46 -8.65
CA LYS A 49 4.05 -3.72 -9.38
C LYS A 49 4.64 -4.92 -8.64
N LEU A 50 5.83 -4.76 -8.07
CA LEU A 50 6.48 -5.77 -7.23
C LEU A 50 5.64 -6.09 -5.99
N THR A 51 5.14 -5.08 -5.29
CA THR A 51 4.26 -5.25 -4.11
C THR A 51 2.96 -5.98 -4.49
N LEU A 52 2.37 -5.68 -5.64
CA LEU A 52 1.19 -6.42 -6.14
C LEU A 52 1.53 -7.89 -6.44
N ALA A 53 2.68 -8.16 -7.05
CA ALA A 53 3.12 -9.54 -7.31
C ALA A 53 3.45 -10.32 -6.02
N MET A 54 4.02 -9.64 -5.01
CA MET A 54 4.19 -10.18 -3.65
C MET A 54 2.83 -10.46 -2.98
N GLY A 55 1.80 -9.64 -3.27
CA GLY A 55 0.43 -9.84 -2.79
C GLY A 55 -0.21 -11.15 -3.24
N GLU A 56 0.21 -11.70 -4.38
CA GLU A 56 -0.22 -13.02 -4.84
C GLU A 56 0.51 -14.19 -4.11
N LYS A 57 1.46 -13.89 -3.21
CA LYS A 57 2.19 -14.87 -2.39
C LYS A 57 1.70 -14.95 -0.95
N GLU A 58 1.17 -13.85 -0.42
CA GLU A 58 0.66 -13.77 0.95
C GLU A 58 -0.66 -13.01 0.96
N ALA A 59 -1.74 -13.70 1.34
CA ALA A 59 -3.05 -13.09 1.45
C ALA A 59 -3.02 -11.95 2.49
N GLY A 60 -3.57 -10.78 2.13
CA GLY A 60 -3.59 -9.60 2.99
C GLY A 60 -2.33 -8.74 2.93
N TYR A 61 -1.32 -9.09 2.13
CA TYR A 61 -0.13 -8.25 1.95
C TYR A 61 -0.47 -6.89 1.30
N VAL A 62 -1.46 -6.84 0.38
CA VAL A 62 -2.09 -5.61 -0.10
C VAL A 62 -3.58 -5.65 0.23
N ASP A 63 -4.02 -4.80 1.15
CA ASP A 63 -5.43 -4.72 1.56
C ASP A 63 -6.30 -4.00 0.52
N ALA A 64 -5.80 -2.86 -0.01
CA ALA A 64 -6.50 -2.08 -1.02
C ALA A 64 -5.54 -1.48 -2.05
N TYR A 65 -5.90 -1.57 -3.32
CA TYR A 65 -5.17 -0.98 -4.43
C TYR A 65 -6.08 -0.12 -5.29
N TYR A 66 -5.71 1.16 -5.45
CA TYR A 66 -6.48 2.17 -6.18
C TYR A 66 -5.74 2.71 -7.41
N GLY A 67 -4.63 2.06 -7.80
CA GLY A 67 -3.88 2.44 -9.00
C GLY A 67 -4.45 1.82 -10.28
N PRO A 68 -3.68 1.90 -11.39
CA PRO A 68 -4.10 1.34 -12.68
C PRO A 68 -4.55 -0.13 -12.58
N PRO A 69 -5.80 -0.48 -12.94
CA PRO A 69 -6.33 -1.83 -12.76
C PRO A 69 -5.54 -2.90 -13.53
N LEU A 70 -4.89 -2.50 -14.63
CA LEU A 70 -4.02 -3.38 -15.43
C LEU A 70 -2.81 -3.89 -14.63
N TRP A 71 -2.29 -3.16 -13.65
CA TRP A 71 -1.14 -3.61 -12.87
C TRP A 71 -1.54 -4.73 -11.91
N ALA A 72 -2.67 -4.59 -11.22
CA ALA A 72 -3.21 -5.65 -10.37
C ALA A 72 -3.63 -6.88 -11.19
N ALA A 73 -4.20 -6.67 -12.38
CA ALA A 73 -4.51 -7.77 -13.30
C ALA A 73 -3.23 -8.50 -13.75
N ALA A 74 -2.18 -7.76 -14.11
CA ALA A 74 -0.91 -8.34 -14.55
C ALA A 74 -0.27 -9.23 -13.48
N ALA A 75 -0.26 -8.79 -12.21
CA ALA A 75 0.26 -9.58 -11.10
C ALA A 75 -0.41 -10.97 -10.96
N LYS A 76 -1.72 -11.05 -11.29
CA LYS A 76 -2.49 -12.31 -11.25
C LYS A 76 -2.21 -13.21 -12.45
N THR A 77 -1.99 -12.61 -13.63
CA THR A 77 -1.81 -13.36 -14.87
C THR A 77 -0.37 -13.76 -15.16
N ASP A 78 0.60 -13.14 -14.48
CA ASP A 78 2.03 -13.41 -14.59
C ASP A 78 2.63 -13.74 -13.21
N PRO A 79 2.37 -14.95 -12.67
CA PRO A 79 2.80 -15.31 -11.33
C PRO A 79 4.33 -15.50 -11.28
N ARG A 80 4.99 -14.67 -10.49
CA ARG A 80 6.45 -14.69 -10.31
C ARG A 80 6.90 -15.67 -9.23
N SER A 81 8.12 -16.19 -9.26
CA SER A 81 8.63 -17.02 -8.16
C SER A 81 9.10 -16.15 -6.96
N LEU A 82 9.17 -16.73 -5.75
CA LEU A 82 9.75 -16.00 -4.60
C LEU A 82 11.23 -15.64 -4.84
N VAL A 83 11.98 -16.46 -5.57
CA VAL A 83 13.38 -16.17 -5.91
C VAL A 83 13.47 -14.92 -6.80
N ASP A 84 12.65 -14.85 -7.85
CA ASP A 84 12.64 -13.70 -8.76
C ASP A 84 12.21 -12.42 -8.05
N LEU A 85 11.20 -12.51 -7.18
CA LEU A 85 10.73 -11.36 -6.39
C LEU A 85 11.81 -10.86 -5.43
N GLY A 86 12.55 -11.76 -4.79
CA GLY A 86 13.68 -11.40 -3.93
C GLY A 86 14.78 -10.66 -4.70
N ASN A 87 15.17 -11.18 -5.88
CA ASN A 87 16.16 -10.54 -6.74
C ASN A 87 15.72 -9.13 -7.18
N ASP A 88 14.46 -8.97 -7.55
CA ASP A 88 13.93 -7.67 -7.97
C ASP A 88 13.88 -6.65 -6.85
N ILE A 89 13.59 -7.07 -5.60
CA ILE A 89 13.66 -6.18 -4.44
C ILE A 89 15.08 -5.62 -4.32
N ILE A 90 16.10 -6.48 -4.38
CA ILE A 90 17.51 -6.07 -4.28
C ILE A 90 17.88 -5.12 -5.43
N LEU A 91 17.52 -5.47 -6.67
CA LEU A 91 17.80 -4.61 -7.83
C LEU A 91 17.13 -3.24 -7.72
N LEU A 92 15.91 -3.16 -7.18
CA LEU A 92 15.24 -1.87 -6.95
C LEU A 92 15.90 -1.07 -5.83
N MET A 93 16.35 -1.72 -4.75
CA MET A 93 17.12 -1.06 -3.69
C MET A 93 18.42 -0.47 -4.23
N GLU A 94 19.17 -1.22 -5.06
CA GLU A 94 20.39 -0.75 -5.72
C GLU A 94 20.12 0.43 -6.65
N ARG A 95 19.11 0.32 -7.53
CA ARG A 95 18.69 1.42 -8.42
C ARG A 95 18.33 2.70 -7.64
N LEU A 96 17.66 2.56 -6.50
CA LEU A 96 17.29 3.67 -5.64
C LEU A 96 18.52 4.30 -4.95
N GLN A 97 19.46 3.48 -4.48
CA GLN A 97 20.71 3.95 -3.85
C GLN A 97 21.60 4.72 -4.83
N LEU A 98 21.58 4.36 -6.12
CA LEU A 98 22.32 5.06 -7.16
C LEU A 98 21.73 6.43 -7.53
N GLN A 99 20.52 6.77 -7.05
CA GLN A 99 19.94 8.07 -7.33
C GLN A 99 20.76 9.18 -6.63
N PRO A 100 21.23 10.20 -7.38
CA PRO A 100 22.02 11.28 -6.81
C PRO A 100 21.22 12.01 -5.73
N LYS A 101 21.94 12.67 -4.81
CA LYS A 101 21.31 13.60 -3.87
C LYS A 101 20.65 14.73 -4.65
N ASP A 102 19.41 15.03 -4.29
CA ASP A 102 18.65 16.15 -4.83
C ASP A 102 18.65 17.32 -3.84
N ASP A 103 18.59 18.55 -4.36
CA ASP A 103 18.46 19.76 -3.54
C ASP A 103 17.00 19.99 -3.11
N ASP A 104 16.04 19.37 -3.80
CA ASP A 104 14.63 19.37 -3.42
C ASP A 104 14.37 18.39 -2.27
N LEU A 105 14.04 18.95 -1.10
CA LEU A 105 13.70 18.20 0.10
C LEU A 105 12.51 17.24 -0.09
N LEU A 106 11.58 17.54 -1.02
CA LEU A 106 10.47 16.65 -1.34
C LEU A 106 10.96 15.40 -2.08
N ILE A 107 11.90 15.55 -3.01
CA ILE A 107 12.51 14.43 -3.73
C ILE A 107 13.30 13.54 -2.76
N GLU A 108 14.09 14.14 -1.85
CA GLU A 108 14.79 13.39 -0.80
C GLU A 108 13.82 12.74 0.20
N GLY A 109 12.67 13.35 0.46
CA GLY A 109 11.57 12.74 1.21
C GLY A 109 11.03 11.48 0.52
N ARG A 110 10.76 11.56 -0.79
CA ARG A 110 10.30 10.42 -1.61
C ARG A 110 11.31 9.28 -1.62
N LYS A 111 12.61 9.58 -1.77
CA LYS A 111 13.69 8.59 -1.73
C LYS A 111 13.71 7.85 -0.39
N ARG A 112 13.72 8.58 0.73
CA ARG A 112 13.68 7.98 2.07
C ARG A 112 12.46 7.10 2.30
N PHE A 113 11.30 7.54 1.84
CA PHE A 113 10.08 6.74 1.91
C PHE A 113 10.19 5.44 1.11
N LEU A 114 10.62 5.51 -0.15
CA LEU A 114 10.80 4.31 -0.97
C LEU A 114 11.87 3.36 -0.41
N THR A 115 12.94 3.88 0.19
CA THR A 115 13.93 3.05 0.89
C THR A 115 13.28 2.25 2.01
N ALA A 116 12.53 2.90 2.90
CA ALA A 116 11.84 2.22 4.01
C ALA A 116 10.81 1.18 3.51
N GLN A 117 10.08 1.52 2.44
CA GLN A 117 9.11 0.62 1.82
C GLN A 117 9.76 -0.64 1.21
N LEU A 118 10.93 -0.49 0.57
CA LEU A 118 11.69 -1.62 0.02
C LEU A 118 12.34 -2.46 1.13
N GLU A 119 12.82 -1.86 2.22
CA GLU A 119 13.31 -2.59 3.40
C GLU A 119 12.22 -3.45 4.05
N ALA A 120 11.00 -2.90 4.16
CA ALA A 120 9.84 -3.65 4.65
C ALA A 120 9.44 -4.79 3.69
N ALA A 121 9.47 -4.54 2.37
CA ALA A 121 9.22 -5.57 1.37
C ALA A 121 10.26 -6.70 1.43
N TYR A 122 11.53 -6.35 1.57
CA TYR A 122 12.63 -7.31 1.73
C TYR A 122 12.46 -8.16 3.00
N THR A 123 12.17 -7.51 4.14
CA THR A 123 11.97 -8.20 5.41
C THR A 123 10.78 -9.15 5.34
N ARG A 124 9.65 -8.71 4.78
CA ARG A 124 8.47 -9.59 4.63
C ARG A 124 8.73 -10.72 3.63
N HIS A 125 9.45 -10.46 2.54
CA HIS A 125 9.87 -11.50 1.59
C HIS A 125 10.70 -12.59 2.28
N ALA A 126 11.66 -12.21 3.13
CA ALA A 126 12.46 -13.14 3.90
C ALA A 126 11.59 -14.00 4.84
N MET A 127 10.62 -13.37 5.53
CA MET A 127 9.65 -14.09 6.38
C MET A 127 8.81 -15.11 5.60
N ILE A 128 8.27 -14.72 4.44
CA ILE A 128 7.50 -15.62 3.56
C ILE A 128 8.40 -16.76 3.05
N SER A 129 9.69 -16.52 2.90
CA SER A 129 10.70 -17.50 2.51
C SER A 129 11.16 -18.43 3.66
N GLY A 130 10.59 -18.27 4.86
CA GLY A 130 10.84 -19.13 6.02
C GLY A 130 11.84 -18.61 7.03
N GLU A 131 12.35 -17.37 6.87
CA GLU A 131 13.20 -16.74 7.88
C GLU A 131 12.38 -16.27 9.08
N THR A 132 12.96 -16.37 10.27
CA THR A 132 12.35 -15.89 11.53
C THR A 132 13.25 -14.85 12.18
N PHE A 133 12.69 -13.69 12.49
CA PHE A 133 13.40 -12.59 13.14
C PHE A 133 13.09 -12.53 14.63
N SER A 134 13.97 -11.92 15.43
CA SER A 134 13.55 -11.46 16.75
C SER A 134 12.49 -10.34 16.60
N PHE A 135 11.64 -10.15 17.61
CA PHE A 135 10.62 -9.09 17.59
C PHE A 135 11.22 -7.69 17.30
N ILE A 136 12.42 -7.41 17.81
CA ILE A 136 13.10 -6.13 17.59
C ILE A 136 13.56 -5.99 16.13
N GLU A 137 14.11 -7.06 15.54
CA GLU A 137 14.54 -7.06 14.14
C GLU A 137 13.37 -6.99 13.17
N GLU A 138 12.30 -7.73 13.46
CA GLU A 138 11.05 -7.68 12.69
C GLU A 138 10.45 -6.27 12.74
N ALA A 139 10.33 -5.68 13.92
CA ALA A 139 9.77 -4.34 14.08
C ALA A 139 10.60 -3.28 13.34
N ARG A 140 11.94 -3.43 13.37
CA ARG A 140 12.84 -2.55 12.64
C ARG A 140 12.69 -2.72 11.14
N GLY A 141 12.67 -3.97 10.65
CA GLY A 141 12.59 -4.27 9.22
C GLY A 141 11.25 -3.91 8.59
N LEU A 142 10.14 -4.23 9.26
CA LEU A 142 8.79 -3.99 8.72
C LEU A 142 8.28 -2.55 8.95
N PHE A 143 8.66 -1.92 10.06
CA PHE A 143 8.07 -0.65 10.49
C PHE A 143 9.10 0.46 10.73
N GLY A 144 10.39 0.20 10.57
CA GLY A 144 11.45 1.19 10.81
C GLY A 144 11.59 1.60 12.28
N VAL A 145 11.10 0.79 13.23
CA VAL A 145 11.12 1.11 14.67
C VAL A 145 11.92 0.10 15.48
N THR A 146 12.68 0.58 16.46
CA THR A 146 13.41 -0.29 17.40
C THR A 146 12.77 -0.17 18.79
N PRO A 147 11.80 -1.05 19.13
CA PRO A 147 11.08 -0.95 20.38
C PRO A 147 11.97 -1.29 21.58
N LYS A 148 11.76 -0.58 22.70
CA LYS A 148 12.35 -0.93 24.00
C LYS A 148 11.38 -1.83 24.75
N ILE A 149 11.77 -3.09 24.95
CA ILE A 149 10.92 -4.08 25.62
C ILE A 149 10.97 -3.86 27.13
N ARG A 150 9.80 -3.73 27.75
CA ARG A 150 9.63 -3.63 29.20
C ARG A 150 9.35 -5.03 29.77
N PRO A 151 9.84 -5.37 30.97
CA PRO A 151 9.49 -6.61 31.64
C PRO A 151 7.98 -6.75 31.81
N LEU A 152 7.43 -7.94 31.51
CA LEU A 152 5.98 -8.15 31.56
C LEU A 152 5.38 -7.87 32.95
N LYS A 153 6.13 -8.18 34.01
CA LYS A 153 5.73 -7.94 35.41
C LYS A 153 5.37 -6.49 35.72
N GLU A 154 5.91 -5.54 34.97
CA GLU A 154 5.57 -4.13 35.16
C GLU A 154 4.12 -3.80 34.73
N PHE A 155 3.52 -4.64 33.89
CA PHE A 155 2.13 -4.49 33.45
C PHE A 155 1.13 -5.17 34.40
N ASP A 156 1.57 -6.07 35.30
CA ASP A 156 0.67 -6.79 36.24
C ASP A 156 -0.15 -5.82 37.09
N ILE A 157 0.45 -4.71 37.55
CA ILE A 157 -0.22 -3.68 38.36
C ILE A 157 -1.41 -3.07 37.60
N ILE A 158 -1.27 -2.86 36.29
CA ILE A 158 -2.32 -2.26 35.45
C ILE A 158 -3.41 -3.30 35.14
N LEU A 159 -3.03 -4.57 34.97
CA LEU A 159 -3.98 -5.65 34.72
C LEU A 159 -4.90 -5.90 35.93
N ASP A 160 -4.45 -5.60 37.15
CA ASP A 160 -5.28 -5.71 38.36
C ASP A 160 -6.39 -4.63 38.45
N GLU A 161 -6.37 -3.60 37.58
CA GLU A 161 -7.33 -2.48 37.56
C GLU A 161 -8.51 -2.67 36.58
N ILE A 162 -8.53 -3.72 35.76
CA ILE A 162 -9.55 -4.03 34.74
C ILE A 162 -10.34 -5.30 35.05
#